data_AF-A0A3D6DIK9-F1
#
_entry.id   AF-A0A3D6DIK9-F1
#
_cell.length_a   1.000
_cell.length_b   1.000
_cell.length_c   1.000
_cell.angle_alpha   90.00
_cell.angle_beta   90.00
_cell.angle_gamma   90.00
#
_symmetry.space_group_name_H-M   'P 1'
#
loop_
_entity.id
_entity.type
_entity.pdbx_description
1 polymer ?
#
loop_
_entity_poly.entity_id
_entity_poly.type
_entity_poly.pdbx_seq_one_letter_code
_entity_poly.pdbx_strand_id
1 'polypeptide(L)' 'APRAYPNPSNGQFVLQDAQGSTAVLRALDGQSIRTWQVNSSAEQVSMDGLSPGVYFLELVAKGRREVLRVSFVR' A
#
# COMPACT_ATOMS: atom_id res chain seq x y z
N ALA A 1 -10.52 -3.72 9.52
CA ALA A 1 -9.49 -2.69 9.32
C ALA A 1 -8.70 -3.07 8.08
N PRO A 2 -8.29 -2.09 7.26
CA PRO A 2 -7.43 -2.30 6.11
C PRO A 2 -6.20 -3.16 6.41
N ARG A 3 -5.81 -4.00 5.46
CA ARG A 3 -4.64 -4.88 5.60
C ARG A 3 -3.88 -4.97 4.28
N ALA A 4 -2.56 -4.98 4.35
CA ALA A 4 -1.66 -5.24 3.23
C ALA A 4 -0.90 -6.53 3.50
N TYR A 5 -1.13 -7.57 2.71
CA TYR A 5 -0.52 -8.87 2.92
C TYR A 5 -0.47 -9.75 1.65
N PRO A 6 0.42 -10.77 1.61
CA PRO A 6 1.60 -10.87 2.44
C PRO A 6 2.55 -9.69 2.20
N ASN A 7 3.63 -9.60 2.96
CA ASN A 7 4.74 -8.76 2.55
C ASN A 7 5.20 -9.24 1.16
N PRO A 8 5.32 -8.34 0.16
CA PRO A 8 5.65 -8.73 -1.19
C PRO A 8 7.02 -9.40 -1.17
N SER A 9 7.09 -10.69 -1.54
CA SER A 9 8.33 -11.42 -1.82
C SER A 9 8.53 -11.65 -3.32
N ASN A 10 7.40 -11.69 -4.04
CA ASN A 10 7.31 -11.81 -5.50
C ASN A 10 6.91 -10.50 -6.18
N GLY A 11 7.14 -9.35 -5.51
CA GLY A 11 6.81 -8.03 -6.06
C GLY A 11 5.35 -7.62 -5.97
N GLN A 12 4.50 -8.34 -5.25
CA GLN A 12 3.08 -8.01 -5.13
C GLN A 12 2.52 -8.28 -3.73
N PHE A 13 1.53 -7.49 -3.33
CA PHE A 13 0.71 -7.74 -2.14
C PHE A 13 -0.76 -7.50 -2.44
N VAL A 14 -1.63 -7.97 -1.55
CA VAL A 14 -3.07 -7.70 -1.61
C VAL A 14 -3.41 -6.64 -0.57
N LEU A 15 -4.05 -5.57 -1.01
CA LEU A 15 -4.71 -4.61 -0.15
C LEU A 15 -6.17 -5.04 0.04
N GLN A 16 -6.57 -5.28 1.28
CA GLN A 16 -7.94 -5.65 1.64
C GLN A 16 -8.60 -4.62 2.55
N ASP A 17 -9.93 -4.59 2.51
CA ASP A 17 -10.79 -3.82 3.42
C ASP A 17 -10.52 -2.30 3.38
N ALA A 18 -9.99 -1.80 2.26
CA ALA A 18 -9.63 -0.39 2.05
C ALA A 18 -10.51 0.33 1.01
N GLN A 19 -11.55 -0.32 0.48
CA GLN A 19 -12.44 0.23 -0.55
C GLN A 19 -12.97 1.61 -0.17
N GLY A 20 -12.93 2.55 -1.12
CA GLY A 20 -13.35 3.93 -0.90
C GLY A 20 -12.29 4.83 -0.29
N SER A 21 -11.11 4.29 0.06
CA SER A 21 -9.97 5.08 0.52
C SER A 21 -9.14 5.61 -0.65
N THR A 22 -8.54 6.79 -0.48
CA THR A 22 -7.39 7.21 -1.27
C THR A 22 -6.13 6.59 -0.67
N ALA A 23 -5.41 5.81 -1.47
CA ALA A 23 -4.17 5.16 -1.10
C ALA A 23 -2.96 5.95 -1.61
N VAL A 24 -1.94 6.10 -0.77
CA VAL A 24 -0.64 6.69 -1.12
C VAL A 24 0.46 5.75 -0.69
N LEU A 25 1.23 5.23 -1.64
CA LEU A 25 2.44 4.48 -1.37
C LEU A 25 3.61 5.46 -1.25
N ARG A 26 4.32 5.41 -0.13
CA ARG A 26 5.47 6.24 0.18
C ARG A 26 6.73 5.42 0.41
N ALA A 27 7.85 6.00 0.00
CA ALA A 27 9.18 5.55 0.40
C ALA A 27 9.45 5.82 1.89
N LEU A 28 10.53 5.24 2.42
CA LEU A 28 10.95 5.40 3.81
C LEU A 28 11.26 6.86 4.20
N ASP A 29 11.70 7.67 3.24
CA ASP A 29 11.97 9.10 3.41
C ASP A 29 10.70 9.99 3.30
N GLY A 30 9.53 9.38 3.07
CA GLY A 30 8.25 10.06 2.95
C GLY A 30 7.88 10.48 1.53
N GLN A 31 8.75 10.28 0.53
CA GLN A 31 8.43 10.59 -0.86
C GLN A 31 7.23 9.78 -1.35
N SER A 32 6.23 10.46 -1.92
CA SER A 32 5.10 9.81 -2.59
C SER A 32 5.59 9.12 -3.87
N ILE A 33 5.38 7.81 -3.97
CA ILE A 33 5.70 7.01 -5.17
C ILE A 33 4.47 6.88 -6.05
N ARG A 34 3.32 6.60 -5.45
CA ARG A 34 2.06 6.34 -6.16
C ARG A 34 0.89 6.78 -5.32
N THR A 35 -0.12 7.36 -5.97
CA THR A 35 -1.42 7.68 -5.37
C THR A 35 -2.53 7.09 -6.24
N TRP A 36 -3.53 6.46 -5.62
CA TRP A 36 -4.68 5.92 -6.35
C TRP A 36 -5.93 5.81 -5.47
N GLN A 37 -7.09 5.65 -6.11
CA GLN A 37 -8.35 5.37 -5.42
C GLN A 37 -8.56 3.86 -5.33
N VAL A 38 -8.83 3.35 -4.13
CA VAL A 38 -9.12 1.92 -3.90
C VAL A 38 -10.58 1.67 -4.24
N ASN A 39 -10.83 0.92 -5.32
CA ASN A 39 -12.19 0.70 -5.85
C ASN A 39 -12.77 -0.68 -5.51
N SER A 40 -11.94 -1.61 -5.04
CA SER A 40 -12.33 -2.98 -4.68
C SER A 40 -12.12 -3.25 -3.19
N SER A 41 -12.88 -4.20 -2.63
CA SER A 41 -12.66 -4.72 -1.28
C SER A 41 -11.36 -5.52 -1.16
N ALA A 42 -10.85 -6.02 -2.28
CA ALA A 42 -9.53 -6.63 -2.42
C ALA A 42 -8.90 -6.23 -3.76
N GLU A 43 -7.69 -5.66 -3.73
CA GLU A 43 -6.93 -5.31 -4.92
C GLU A 43 -5.49 -5.80 -4.83
N GLN A 44 -4.94 -6.25 -5.95
CA GLN A 44 -3.54 -6.63 -6.05
C GLN A 44 -2.71 -5.40 -6.40
N VAL A 45 -1.68 -5.14 -5.60
CA VAL A 45 -0.77 -4.02 -5.79
C VAL A 45 0.60 -4.56 -6.17
N SER A 46 1.09 -4.17 -7.34
CA SER A 46 2.46 -4.45 -7.79
C SER A 46 3.45 -3.42 -7.24
N MET A 47 4.64 -3.91 -6.90
CA MET A 47 5.84 -3.20 -6.47
C MET A 47 6.94 -3.26 -7.55
N ASP A 48 6.56 -3.56 -8.81
CA ASP A 48 7.52 -3.66 -9.91
C ASP A 48 8.25 -2.33 -10.14
N GLY A 49 9.55 -2.43 -10.40
CA GLY A 49 10.44 -1.27 -10.55
C GLY A 49 10.88 -0.62 -9.23
N LEU A 50 10.37 -1.08 -8.07
CA LEU A 50 10.84 -0.61 -6.77
C LEU A 50 11.97 -1.50 -6.22
N SER A 51 12.83 -0.91 -5.41
CA SER A 51 13.89 -1.64 -4.72
C SER A 51 13.34 -2.37 -3.48
N PRO A 52 13.93 -3.52 -3.07
CA PRO A 52 13.61 -4.10 -1.77
C PRO A 52 13.85 -3.10 -0.64
N GLY A 53 12.97 -3.10 0.35
CA GLY A 53 13.00 -2.10 1.42
C GLY A 53 11.68 -1.97 2.17
N VAL A 54 11.58 -0.92 2.98
CA VAL A 54 10.37 -0.59 3.74
C VAL A 54 9.61 0.52 3.05
N TYR A 55 8.31 0.32 2.89
CA TYR A 55 7.37 1.28 2.34
C TYR A 55 6.22 1.51 3.32
N PHE A 56 5.58 2.66 3.19
CA PHE A 56 4.38 3.00 3.94
C PHE A 56 3.21 3.19 2.99
N LEU A 57 2.13 2.46 3.24
CA LEU A 57 0.87 2.64 2.55
C LEU A 57 -0.06 3.46 3.45
N GLU A 58 -0.31 4.69 3.04
CA GLU A 58 -1.26 5.57 3.71
C GLU A 58 -2.63 5.43 3.07
N LEU A 59 -3.66 5.29 3.90
CA LEU A 59 -5.05 5.18 3.48
C LEU A 59 -5.84 6.30 4.12
N VAL A 60 -6.51 7.11 3.30
CA VAL A 60 -7.35 8.20 3.77
C VAL A 60 -8.79 7.96 3.34
N ALA A 61 -9.70 7.86 4.31
CA ALA A 61 -11.13 7.70 4.08
C ALA A 61 -11.93 8.42 5.16
N LYS A 62 -12.96 9.19 4.75
CA LYS A 62 -13.91 9.86 5.68
C LYS A 62 -13.20 10.68 6.78
N GLY A 63 -12.12 11.39 6.43
CA GLY A 63 -11.32 12.19 7.37
C GLY A 63 -10.43 11.39 8.32
N ARG A 64 -10.37 10.06 8.20
CA ARG A 64 -9.46 9.20 8.96
C ARG A 64 -8.25 8.82 8.10
N ARG A 65 -7.09 8.76 8.73
CA ARG A 65 -5.83 8.31 8.14
C ARG A 65 -5.34 7.06 8.85
N GLU A 66 -5.00 6.04 8.08
CA GLU A 66 -4.38 4.80 8.53
C GLU A 66 -3.08 4.58 7.77
N VAL A 67 -2.07 4.02 8.43
CA VAL A 67 -0.75 3.80 7.82
C VAL A 67 -0.34 2.35 8.05
N LEU A 68 -0.08 1.64 6.96
CA LEU A 68 0.37 0.26 6.97
C LEU A 68 1.84 0.20 6.53
N ARG A 69 2.64 -0.59 7.24
CA ARG A 69 4.02 -0.88 6.84
C ARG A 69 4.05 -2.06 5.88
N VAL A 70 4.66 -1.88 4.71
CA VAL A 70 4.87 -2.92 3.70
C VAL A 70 6.37 -3.19 3.61
N SER A 71 6.79 -4.43 3.88
CA SER A 71 8.19 -4.83 3.72
C SER A 71 8.34 -5.55 2.39
N PHE A 72 8.96 -4.89 1.42
CA PHE A 72 9.30 -5.54 0.15
C PHE A 72 10.61 -6.29 0.30
N VAL A 73 10.51 -7.61 0.25
CA VAL A 73 11.65 -8.52 0.18
C VAL A 73 11.69 -9.14 -1.22
N ARG A 74 12.86 -9.55 -1.69
CA ARG A 74 13.00 -10.36 -2.90
C ARG A 74 13.77 -11.61 -2.56
#